data_AF-A0AA38HPY0-F1
#
_entry.id   AF-A0AA38HPY0-F1
#
_cell.length_a   1.000
_cell.length_b   1.000
_cell.length_c   1.000
_cell.angle_alpha   90.00
_cell.angle_beta   90.00
_cell.angle_gamma   90.00
#
_symmetry.space_group_name_H-M   'P 1'
#
loop_
_entity.id
_entity.type
_entity.pdbx_description
1 polymer ?
#
loop_
_entity_poly.entity_id
_entity_poly.type
_entity_poly.pdbx_seq_one_letter_code
_entity_poly.pdbx_strand_id
1 'polypeptide(L)'
;MLIHCVEGINANFEHLEYIGWNNVEYHREIEEKLMFCVKRHVQLTENASTPLRLAQVYVLPLQVIGTCVMASVILVFFAFEGSLSDQYLRITMTALTASGVLLVFAVGGQGIEDMSEGIYEALCQVEWYHWNLKNKKTYLFFLMNATRKFKIKYSENISLNYRLGLEIVKAIFSAMSVIYSLQQKKYS
;
A
#
# COMPACT_ATOMS: atom_id res chain seq x y z
N MET A 1 16.19 2.92 -1.82
CA MET A 1 17.08 3.44 -2.90
C MET A 1 16.65 4.83 -3.39
N LEU A 2 15.40 5.06 -3.83
CA LEU A 2 14.96 6.42 -4.22
C LEU A 2 14.80 7.37 -3.03
N ILE A 3 14.33 6.88 -1.87
CA ILE A 3 14.26 7.66 -0.64
C ILE A 3 15.64 8.21 -0.25
N HIS A 4 16.67 7.35 -0.20
CA HIS A 4 18.06 7.78 0.01
C HIS A 4 18.60 8.75 -1.06
N CYS A 5 18.12 8.67 -2.32
CA CYS A 5 18.46 9.66 -3.35
C CYS A 5 17.94 11.04 -2.96
N VAL A 6 16.70 11.11 -2.49
CA VAL A 6 16.01 12.34 -2.10
C VAL A 6 16.61 12.92 -0.82
N GLU A 7 16.84 12.08 0.20
CA GLU A 7 17.52 12.48 1.44
C GLU A 7 18.95 12.98 1.16
N GLY A 8 19.62 12.37 0.17
CA GLY A 8 20.97 12.72 -0.26
C GLY A 8 21.08 13.98 -1.12
N ILE A 9 19.98 14.66 -1.46
CA ILE A 9 20.02 15.86 -2.33
C ILE A 9 20.87 16.95 -1.66
N ASN A 10 20.66 17.19 -0.37
CA ASN A 10 21.37 18.24 0.39
C ASN A 10 22.53 17.71 1.25
N ALA A 11 22.69 16.39 1.37
CA ALA A 11 23.61 15.77 2.34
C ALA A 11 25.10 16.17 2.18
N ASN A 12 25.51 16.68 1.02
CA ASN A 12 26.88 17.13 0.78
C ASN A 12 27.13 18.59 1.23
N PHE A 13 26.11 19.29 1.72
CA PHE A 13 26.16 20.72 1.97
C PHE A 13 25.61 21.05 3.36
N GLU A 14 26.40 20.76 4.41
CA GLU A 14 26.03 21.02 5.82
C GLU A 14 25.89 22.52 6.18
N HIS A 15 26.34 23.41 5.28
CA HIS A 15 26.38 24.85 5.49
C HIS A 15 25.72 25.60 4.32
N LEU A 16 24.46 25.23 3.99
CA LEU A 16 23.66 25.86 2.93
C LEU A 16 23.56 27.40 3.08
N GLU A 17 23.59 27.89 4.32
CA GLU A 17 23.53 29.33 4.64
C GLU A 17 24.76 30.12 4.14
N TYR A 18 25.91 29.47 3.98
CA TYR A 18 27.16 30.08 3.50
C TYR A 18 27.37 29.93 1.99
N ILE A 19 26.54 29.12 1.32
CA ILE A 19 26.60 28.95 -0.12
C ILE A 19 25.94 30.17 -0.77
N GLY A 20 26.77 31.09 -1.26
CA GLY A 20 26.29 32.25 -2.00
C GLY A 20 25.36 31.85 -3.14
N TRP A 21 24.29 32.62 -3.34
CA TRP A 21 23.25 32.37 -4.36
C TRP A 21 23.80 32.16 -5.78
N ASN A 22 25.00 32.68 -6.05
CA ASN A 22 25.71 32.61 -7.33
C ASN A 22 26.64 31.39 -7.48
N ASN A 23 26.64 30.43 -6.55
CA ASN A 23 27.46 29.23 -6.71
C ASN A 23 26.88 28.32 -7.83
N VAL A 24 27.44 28.47 -9.02
CA VAL A 24 27.03 27.74 -10.23
C VAL A 24 27.25 26.23 -10.08
N GLU A 25 28.31 25.82 -9.39
CA GLU A 25 28.64 24.41 -9.19
C GLU A 25 27.62 23.72 -8.27
N TYR A 26 27.25 24.38 -7.17
CA TYR A 26 26.19 23.91 -6.27
C TYR A 26 24.86 23.72 -7.00
N HIS A 27 24.40 24.74 -7.73
CA HIS A 27 23.11 24.65 -8.44
C HIS A 27 23.13 23.58 -9.53
N ARG A 28 24.28 23.34 -10.17
CA ARG A 28 24.45 22.27 -11.15
C ARG A 28 24.39 20.89 -10.49
N GLU A 29 25.05 20.69 -9.37
CA GLU A 29 25.01 19.40 -8.65
C GLU A 29 23.59 19.07 -8.17
N ILE A 30 22.88 20.07 -7.60
CA ILE A 30 21.47 19.92 -7.21
C ILE A 30 20.59 19.59 -8.42
N GLU A 31 20.82 20.25 -9.56
CA GLU A 31 20.08 19.96 -10.79
C GLU A 31 20.30 18.51 -11.24
N GLU A 32 21.54 18.03 -11.28
CA GLU A 32 21.88 16.67 -11.68
C GLU A 32 21.25 15.63 -10.75
N LYS A 33 21.35 15.81 -9.43
CA LYS A 33 20.73 14.94 -8.42
C LYS A 33 19.21 14.93 -8.53
N LEU A 34 18.59 16.10 -8.65
CA LEU A 34 17.15 16.24 -8.76
C LEU A 34 16.62 15.59 -10.05
N MET A 35 17.28 15.85 -11.18
CA MET A 35 16.94 15.22 -12.46
C MET A 35 17.11 13.70 -12.43
N PHE A 36 18.12 13.20 -11.74
CA PHE A 36 18.30 11.77 -11.52
C PHE A 36 17.15 11.18 -10.69
N CYS A 37 16.81 11.77 -9.54
CA CYS A 37 15.70 11.27 -8.73
C CYS A 37 14.35 11.37 -9.47
N VAL A 38 14.11 12.43 -10.28
CA VAL A 38 12.91 12.57 -11.12
C VAL A 38 12.85 11.47 -12.18
N LYS A 39 13.93 11.27 -12.96
CA LYS A 39 13.99 10.20 -13.98
C LYS A 39 13.73 8.84 -13.35
N ARG A 40 14.32 8.58 -12.19
CA ARG A 40 14.13 7.32 -11.48
C ARG A 40 12.70 7.16 -10.95
N HIS A 41 12.08 8.23 -10.44
CA HIS A 41 10.69 8.21 -10.02
C HIS A 41 9.76 7.91 -11.21
N VAL A 42 9.94 8.57 -12.35
CA VAL A 42 9.15 8.30 -13.57
C VAL A 42 9.32 6.85 -14.01
N GLN A 43 10.55 6.32 -14.06
CA GLN A 43 10.79 4.91 -14.38
C GLN A 43 10.09 3.96 -13.41
N LEU A 44 10.10 4.26 -12.11
CA LEU A 44 9.37 3.46 -11.13
C LEU A 44 7.86 3.56 -11.37
N THR A 45 7.33 4.75 -11.66
CA THR A 45 5.92 4.95 -11.98
C THR A 45 5.48 4.15 -13.20
N GLU A 46 6.24 4.24 -14.29
CA GLU A 46 5.96 3.53 -15.53
C GLU A 46 6.07 2.01 -15.34
N ASN A 47 7.15 1.55 -14.72
CA ASN A 47 7.38 0.12 -14.48
C ASN A 47 6.39 -0.47 -13.48
N ALA A 48 5.95 0.30 -12.48
CA ALA A 48 4.95 -0.15 -11.51
C ALA A 48 3.53 -0.08 -12.07
N SER A 49 3.24 0.82 -13.01
CA SER A 49 1.88 0.99 -13.55
C SER A 49 1.34 -0.29 -14.21
N THR A 50 2.20 -1.04 -14.91
CA THR A 50 1.83 -2.30 -15.59
C THR A 50 1.45 -3.42 -14.63
N PRO A 51 2.29 -3.85 -13.67
CA PRO A 51 1.93 -4.86 -12.69
C PRO A 51 0.83 -4.39 -11.75
N LEU A 52 0.75 -3.10 -11.43
CA LEU A 52 -0.32 -2.55 -10.59
C LEU A 52 -1.68 -2.66 -11.29
N ARG A 53 -1.75 -2.30 -12.59
CA ARG A 53 -2.96 -2.47 -13.40
C ARG A 53 -3.34 -3.93 -13.54
N LEU A 54 -2.34 -4.81 -13.73
CA LEU A 54 -2.55 -6.24 -13.81
C LEU A 54 -3.12 -6.79 -12.49
N ALA A 55 -2.53 -6.41 -11.36
CA ALA A 55 -3.02 -6.75 -10.03
C ALA A 55 -4.47 -6.26 -9.83
N GLN A 56 -4.78 -5.01 -10.20
CA GLN A 56 -6.14 -4.48 -10.12
C GLN A 56 -7.15 -5.30 -10.94
N VAL A 57 -6.78 -5.74 -12.15
CA VAL A 57 -7.65 -6.59 -13.00
C VAL A 57 -7.84 -7.98 -12.38
N TYR A 58 -6.79 -8.58 -11.82
CA TYR A 58 -6.88 -9.94 -11.25
C TYR A 58 -7.49 -9.99 -9.84
N VAL A 59 -7.57 -8.86 -9.12
CA VAL A 59 -8.15 -8.83 -7.78
C VAL A 59 -9.62 -9.23 -7.76
N LEU A 60 -10.43 -8.81 -8.76
CA LEU A 60 -11.84 -9.19 -8.87
C LEU A 60 -12.06 -10.70 -9.06
N PRO A 61 -11.47 -11.36 -10.08
CA PRO A 61 -11.64 -12.80 -10.26
C PRO A 61 -11.06 -13.59 -9.09
N LEU A 62 -9.94 -13.14 -8.48
CA LEU A 62 -9.37 -13.79 -7.30
C LEU A 62 -10.36 -13.77 -6.12
N GLN A 63 -11.09 -12.67 -5.93
CA GLN A 63 -12.12 -12.58 -4.91
C GLN A 63 -13.34 -13.44 -5.21
N VAL A 64 -13.81 -13.47 -6.45
CA VAL A 64 -14.93 -14.35 -6.84
C VAL A 64 -14.57 -15.81 -6.53
N ILE A 65 -13.37 -16.24 -6.91
CA ILE A 65 -12.84 -17.57 -6.60
C ILE A 65 -12.76 -17.76 -5.08
N GLY A 66 -12.22 -16.80 -4.34
CA GLY A 66 -12.14 -16.84 -2.87
C GLY A 66 -13.50 -16.98 -2.19
N THR A 67 -14.51 -16.23 -2.63
CA THR A 67 -15.88 -16.34 -2.12
C THR A 67 -16.53 -17.67 -2.47
N CYS A 68 -16.31 -18.19 -3.68
CA CYS A 68 -16.81 -19.51 -4.08
C CYS A 68 -16.17 -20.63 -3.26
N VAL A 69 -14.87 -20.54 -2.98
CA VAL A 69 -14.16 -21.50 -2.10
C VAL A 69 -14.68 -21.40 -0.66
N MET A 70 -14.90 -20.19 -0.15
CA MET A 70 -15.46 -20.01 1.19
C MET A 70 -16.88 -20.57 1.29
N ALA A 71 -17.72 -20.30 0.28
CA ALA A 71 -19.06 -20.86 0.20
C ALA A 71 -19.05 -22.39 0.10
N SER A 72 -18.14 -22.98 -0.69
CA SER A 72 -18.03 -24.44 -0.80
C SER A 72 -17.61 -25.09 0.52
N VAL A 73 -16.69 -24.47 1.27
CA VAL A 73 -16.32 -24.93 2.61
C VAL A 73 -17.51 -24.87 3.57
N ILE A 74 -18.29 -23.78 3.57
CA ILE A 74 -19.49 -23.64 4.40
C ILE A 74 -20.53 -24.70 4.03
N LEU A 75 -20.74 -24.97 2.73
CA LEU A 75 -21.68 -25.99 2.28
C LEU A 75 -21.23 -27.41 2.68
N VAL A 76 -19.94 -27.72 2.57
CA VAL A 76 -19.37 -28.99 3.07
C VAL A 76 -19.55 -29.12 4.58
N PHE A 77 -19.42 -28.02 5.33
CA PHE A 77 -19.67 -27.99 6.78
C PHE A 77 -21.12 -28.31 7.13
N PHE A 78 -22.10 -27.75 6.43
CA PHE A 78 -23.53 -28.05 6.66
C PHE A 78 -23.95 -29.43 6.13
N ALA A 79 -23.27 -29.98 5.12
CA ALA A 79 -23.60 -31.26 4.52
C ALA A 79 -23.07 -32.48 5.30
N PHE A 80 -22.01 -32.32 6.11
CA PHE A 80 -21.46 -33.42 6.91
C PHE A 80 -21.97 -33.36 8.36
N GLU A 81 -23.03 -34.11 8.65
CA GLU A 81 -23.42 -34.51 10.01
C GLU A 81 -22.36 -35.47 10.59
N GLY A 82 -21.25 -34.93 11.11
CA GLY A 82 -20.14 -35.69 11.68
C GLY A 82 -19.72 -35.20 13.07
N SER A 83 -19.00 -36.04 13.82
CA SER A 83 -18.49 -35.73 15.16
C SER A 83 -17.67 -34.43 15.19
N LEU A 84 -17.94 -33.58 16.20
CA LEU A 84 -17.35 -32.25 16.37
C LEU A 84 -15.81 -32.24 16.48
N SER A 85 -15.19 -33.35 16.88
CA SER A 85 -13.74 -33.42 17.15
C SER A 85 -12.88 -33.29 15.89
N ASP A 86 -13.28 -33.91 14.77
CA ASP A 86 -12.57 -33.80 13.48
C ASP A 86 -12.87 -32.47 12.78
N GLN A 87 -14.00 -31.84 13.11
CA GLN A 87 -14.41 -30.56 12.54
C GLN A 87 -13.57 -29.38 13.08
N TYR A 88 -13.18 -29.40 14.36
CA TYR A 88 -12.37 -28.33 14.96
C TYR A 88 -11.01 -28.13 14.26
N LEU A 89 -10.33 -29.24 13.93
CA LEU A 89 -9.04 -29.17 13.25
C LEU A 89 -9.17 -28.61 11.83
N ARG A 90 -10.24 -28.96 11.10
CA ARG A 90 -10.50 -28.43 9.76
C ARG A 90 -10.90 -26.95 9.77
N ILE A 91 -11.67 -26.52 10.76
CA ILE A 91 -12.09 -25.12 10.94
C ILE A 91 -10.88 -24.25 11.24
N THR A 92 -10.07 -24.66 12.22
CA THR A 92 -8.88 -23.91 12.62
C THR A 92 -7.87 -23.80 11.47
N MET A 93 -7.64 -24.88 10.71
CA MET A 93 -6.74 -24.84 9.55
C MET A 93 -7.26 -23.95 8.42
N THR A 94 -8.56 -23.99 8.14
CA THR A 94 -9.16 -23.12 7.10
C THR A 94 -9.13 -21.64 7.53
N ALA A 95 -9.44 -21.35 8.80
CA ALA A 95 -9.39 -20.00 9.35
C ALA A 95 -7.97 -19.44 9.36
N LEU A 96 -6.98 -20.26 9.72
CA LEU A 96 -5.56 -19.90 9.70
C LEU A 96 -5.08 -19.62 8.26
N THR A 97 -5.49 -20.44 7.30
CA THR A 97 -5.14 -20.25 5.89
C THR A 97 -5.79 -18.98 5.33
N ALA A 98 -7.08 -18.76 5.59
CA ALA A 98 -7.80 -17.58 5.13
C ALA A 98 -7.21 -16.28 5.72
N SER A 99 -6.91 -16.26 7.02
CA SER A 99 -6.27 -15.12 7.67
C SER A 99 -4.85 -14.87 7.14
N GLY A 100 -4.07 -15.92 6.90
CA GLY A 100 -2.74 -15.82 6.30
C GLY A 100 -2.78 -15.18 4.91
N VAL A 101 -3.71 -15.60 4.05
CA VAL A 101 -3.91 -15.00 2.73
C VAL A 101 -4.28 -13.52 2.84
N LEU A 102 -5.22 -13.19 3.73
CA LEU A 102 -5.67 -11.81 3.97
C LEU A 102 -4.51 -10.90 4.43
N LEU A 103 -3.67 -11.42 5.33
CA LEU A 103 -2.48 -10.72 5.82
C LEU A 103 -1.45 -10.47 4.72
N VAL A 104 -1.14 -11.48 3.88
CA VAL A 104 -0.19 -11.32 2.78
C VAL A 104 -0.64 -10.22 1.81
N PHE A 105 -1.92 -10.19 1.47
CA PHE A 105 -2.47 -9.14 0.61
C PHE A 105 -2.46 -7.77 1.30
N ALA A 106 -2.86 -7.69 2.57
CA ALA A 106 -2.90 -6.43 3.30
C ALA A 106 -1.49 -5.83 3.49
N VAL A 107 -0.51 -6.65 3.88
CA VAL A 107 0.90 -6.24 4.03
C VAL A 107 1.50 -5.83 2.68
N GLY A 108 1.29 -6.63 1.64
CA GLY A 108 1.81 -6.32 0.30
C GLY A 108 1.22 -5.03 -0.28
N GLY A 109 -0.09 -4.83 -0.11
CA GLY A 109 -0.76 -3.60 -0.52
C GLY A 109 -0.30 -2.38 0.29
N GLN A 110 -0.18 -2.52 1.61
CA GLN A 110 0.34 -1.46 2.47
C GLN A 110 1.77 -1.07 2.09
N GLY A 111 2.67 -2.03 1.88
CA GLY A 111 4.07 -1.74 1.57
C GLY A 111 4.26 -0.88 0.31
N ILE A 112 3.35 -0.99 -0.67
CA ILE A 112 3.33 -0.12 -1.85
C ILE A 112 2.91 1.31 -1.49
N GLU A 113 1.90 1.46 -0.64
CA GLU A 113 1.46 2.78 -0.16
C GLU A 113 2.55 3.45 0.68
N ASP A 114 3.14 2.71 1.63
CA ASP A 114 4.19 3.19 2.53
C ASP A 114 5.44 3.63 1.75
N MET A 115 5.85 2.87 0.72
CA MET A 115 6.97 3.27 -0.14
C MET A 115 6.67 4.58 -0.87
N SER A 116 5.45 4.76 -1.37
CA SER A 116 5.04 5.99 -2.05
C SER A 116 5.00 7.18 -1.10
N GLU A 117 4.54 6.96 0.13
CA GLU A 117 4.47 7.97 1.18
C GLU A 117 5.86 8.39 1.66
N GLY A 118 6.78 7.44 1.87
CA GLY A 118 8.16 7.76 2.26
C GLY A 118 8.91 8.61 1.24
N ILE A 119 8.61 8.49 -0.06
CA ILE A 119 9.16 9.38 -1.10
C ILE A 119 8.64 10.81 -0.94
N TYR A 120 7.33 10.95 -0.69
CA TYR A 120 6.70 12.25 -0.48
C TYR A 120 7.21 12.93 0.79
N GLU A 121 7.28 12.18 1.90
CA GLU A 121 7.82 12.67 3.17
C GLU A 121 9.28 13.10 3.04
N ALA A 122 10.12 12.30 2.37
CA ALA A 122 11.51 12.66 2.11
C ALA A 122 11.61 13.94 1.28
N LEU A 123 10.74 14.14 0.28
CA LEU A 123 10.71 15.38 -0.50
C LEU A 123 10.35 16.58 0.38
N CYS A 124 9.37 16.44 1.28
CA CYS A 124 8.98 17.51 2.20
C CYS A 124 10.11 17.99 3.13
N GLN A 125 11.10 17.14 3.42
CA GLN A 125 12.26 17.49 4.26
C GLN A 125 13.40 18.19 3.50
N VAL A 126 13.31 18.32 2.18
CA VAL A 126 14.37 18.93 1.38
C VAL A 126 14.39 20.45 1.55
N GLU A 127 15.55 21.02 1.86
CA GLU A 127 15.75 22.48 2.02
C GLU A 127 15.89 23.18 0.66
N TRP A 128 14.77 23.28 -0.07
CA TRP A 128 14.71 23.86 -1.41
C TRP A 128 14.83 25.40 -1.44
N TYR A 129 14.76 26.06 -0.28
CA TYR A 129 14.69 27.53 -0.17
C TYR A 129 15.93 28.24 -0.73
N HIS A 130 17.10 27.61 -0.64
CA HIS A 130 18.38 28.14 -1.11
C HIS A 130 18.62 27.94 -2.61
N TRP A 131 17.74 27.23 -3.31
CA TRP A 131 17.92 26.88 -4.71
C TRP A 131 17.55 28.01 -5.68
N ASN A 132 18.14 27.96 -6.87
CA ASN A 132 17.76 28.84 -7.97
C ASN A 132 16.32 28.55 -8.46
N LEU A 133 15.76 29.46 -9.24
CA LEU A 133 14.38 29.35 -9.73
C LEU A 133 14.14 28.09 -10.57
N LYS A 134 15.14 27.65 -11.33
CA LYS A 134 15.05 26.48 -12.21
C LYS A 134 14.86 25.20 -11.38
N ASN A 135 15.72 24.99 -10.40
CA ASN A 135 15.69 23.81 -9.52
C ASN A 135 14.43 23.80 -8.65
N LYS A 136 13.99 24.97 -8.15
CA LYS A 136 12.71 25.10 -7.43
C LYS A 136 11.51 24.66 -8.26
N LYS A 137 11.45 25.04 -9.54
CA LYS A 137 10.38 24.63 -10.44
C LYS A 137 10.40 23.11 -10.66
N THR A 138 11.56 22.54 -10.97
CA THR A 138 11.70 21.09 -11.17
C THR A 138 11.30 20.31 -9.92
N TYR A 139 11.68 20.81 -8.75
CA TYR A 139 11.31 20.21 -7.47
C TYR A 139 9.82 20.27 -7.20
N LEU A 140 9.18 21.41 -7.48
CA LEU A 140 7.73 21.54 -7.33
C LEU A 140 7.00 20.55 -8.24
N PHE A 141 7.44 20.41 -9.50
CA PHE A 141 6.91 19.39 -10.40
C PHE A 141 7.09 17.98 -9.83
N PHE A 142 8.27 17.68 -9.27
CA PHE A 142 8.51 16.38 -8.66
C PHE A 142 7.59 16.13 -7.47
N LEU A 143 7.48 17.10 -6.55
CA LEU A 143 6.62 17.04 -5.37
C LEU A 143 5.16 16.81 -5.76
N MET A 144 4.64 17.57 -6.73
CA MET A 144 3.26 17.40 -7.22
C MET A 144 2.99 16.01 -7.80
N ASN A 145 3.98 15.41 -8.46
CA ASN A 145 3.85 14.05 -8.98
C ASN A 145 3.95 13.00 -7.86
N ALA A 146 4.84 13.21 -6.89
CA ALA A 146 4.99 12.33 -5.73
C ALA A 146 3.73 12.30 -4.83
N THR A 147 2.91 13.36 -4.83
CA THR A 147 1.61 13.39 -4.15
C THR A 147 0.64 12.32 -4.68
N ARG A 148 0.81 11.86 -5.92
CA ARG A 148 -0.01 10.77 -6.48
C ARG A 148 0.46 9.44 -5.90
N LYS A 149 -0.09 9.08 -4.75
CA LYS A 149 0.25 7.83 -4.06
C LYS A 149 -0.01 6.61 -4.94
N PHE A 150 0.96 5.71 -5.04
CA PHE A 150 0.74 4.38 -5.61
C PHE A 150 -0.20 3.59 -4.72
N LYS A 151 -1.33 3.15 -5.27
CA LYS A 151 -2.32 2.33 -4.55
C LYS A 151 -2.87 1.25 -5.44
N ILE A 152 -2.98 0.02 -4.93
CA ILE A 152 -3.80 -1.01 -5.55
C ILE A 152 -5.25 -0.67 -5.23
N LYS A 153 -5.97 -0.09 -6.19
CA LYS A 153 -7.39 0.23 -6.05
C LYS A 153 -8.23 -1.01 -6.32
N TYR A 154 -9.05 -1.37 -5.36
CA TYR A 154 -10.12 -2.35 -5.51
C TYR A 154 -11.37 -1.71 -6.14
N SER A 155 -11.70 -0.50 -5.70
CA SER A 155 -12.74 0.37 -6.27
C SER A 155 -12.30 1.83 -6.14
N GLU A 156 -13.12 2.80 -6.58
CA GLU A 156 -12.78 4.23 -6.46
C GLU A 156 -12.44 4.64 -5.01
N ASN A 157 -13.08 4.02 -4.02
CA ASN A 157 -12.93 4.35 -2.60
C ASN A 157 -12.24 3.26 -1.77
N ILE A 158 -11.94 2.09 -2.35
CA ILE A 158 -11.37 0.96 -1.62
C ILE A 158 -9.98 0.65 -2.19
N SER A 159 -8.99 0.64 -1.30
CA SER A 159 -7.61 0.28 -1.60
C SER A 159 -7.22 -0.97 -0.82
N LEU A 160 -6.36 -1.78 -1.40
CA LEU A 160 -5.85 -2.99 -0.77
C LEU A 160 -4.78 -2.59 0.26
N ASN A 161 -5.18 -2.45 1.52
CA ASN A 161 -4.31 -2.05 2.63
C ASN A 161 -4.85 -2.59 3.96
N TYR A 162 -4.18 -2.27 5.08
CA TYR A 162 -4.62 -2.76 6.40
C TYR A 162 -6.04 -2.33 6.78
N ARG A 163 -6.49 -1.16 6.29
CA ARG A 163 -7.85 -0.70 6.54
C ARG A 163 -8.87 -1.66 5.96
N LEU A 164 -8.69 -2.09 4.71
CA LEU A 164 -9.57 -3.08 4.09
C LEU A 164 -9.56 -4.42 4.85
N GLY A 165 -8.38 -4.87 5.29
CA GLY A 165 -8.25 -6.08 6.09
C GLY A 165 -9.04 -6.01 7.40
N LEU A 166 -8.93 -4.89 8.12
CA LEU A 166 -9.68 -4.66 9.36
C LEU A 166 -11.19 -4.60 9.14
N GLU A 167 -11.65 -3.95 8.07
CA GLU A 167 -13.08 -3.89 7.75
C GLU A 167 -13.66 -5.28 7.45
N ILE A 168 -12.91 -6.16 6.76
CA ILE A 168 -13.33 -7.55 6.54
C ILE A 168 -13.44 -8.31 7.86
N VAL A 169 -12.44 -8.19 8.73
CA VAL A 169 -12.46 -8.85 10.06
C VAL A 169 -13.65 -8.37 10.89
N LYS A 170 -13.90 -7.05 10.95
CA LYS A 170 -15.07 -6.49 11.63
C LYS A 170 -16.39 -7.02 11.07
N ALA A 171 -16.52 -7.12 9.76
CA ALA A 171 -17.71 -7.67 9.11
C ALA A 171 -17.96 -9.13 9.51
N ILE A 172 -16.90 -9.96 9.56
CA ILE A 172 -16.99 -11.36 10.00
C ILE A 172 -17.44 -11.43 11.47
N PHE A 173 -16.81 -10.67 12.38
CA PHE A 173 -17.22 -10.62 13.79
C PHE A 173 -18.66 -10.14 13.98
N SER A 174 -19.08 -9.14 13.21
CA SER A 174 -20.44 -8.60 13.25
C SER A 174 -21.46 -9.66 12.80
N ALA A 175 -21.17 -10.37 11.70
CA ALA A 175 -22.02 -11.46 11.22
C ALA A 175 -22.11 -12.61 12.24
N MET A 176 -20.98 -13.03 12.82
CA MET A 176 -20.96 -14.06 13.87
C MET A 176 -21.78 -13.64 15.09
N SER A 177 -21.64 -12.41 15.55
CA SER A 177 -22.40 -11.87 16.68
C SER A 177 -23.91 -11.87 16.41
N VAL A 178 -24.32 -11.50 15.19
CA VAL A 178 -25.73 -11.52 14.79
C VAL A 178 -26.26 -12.96 14.77
N ILE A 179 -25.54 -13.91 14.15
CA ILE A 179 -25.95 -15.33 14.12
C ILE A 179 -26.08 -15.88 15.55
N TYR A 180 -25.11 -15.60 16.41
CA TYR A 180 -25.13 -16.02 17.80
C TYR A 180 -26.36 -15.46 18.56
N SER A 181 -26.68 -14.17 18.37
CA SER A 181 -27.86 -13.55 18.97
C SER A 181 -29.18 -14.16 18.47
N LEU A 182 -29.26 -14.52 17.19
CA LEU A 182 -30.42 -15.18 16.60
C LEU A 182 -30.59 -16.62 17.11
N GLN A 183 -29.49 -17.34 17.31
CA GLN A 183 -29.52 -18.67 17.91
C GLN A 183 -30.02 -18.63 19.35
N GLN A 184 -29.51 -17.71 20.18
CA GLN A 184 -30.01 -17.56 21.56
C GLN A 184 -31.51 -17.27 21.61
N LYS A 185 -32.01 -16.43 20.69
CA LYS A 185 -33.44 -16.09 20.62
C LYS A 185 -34.34 -17.25 20.17
N LYS A 186 -33.78 -18.27 19.49
CA LYS A 186 -34.53 -19.46 19.05
C LYS A 186 -34.67 -20.53 20.14
N TYR A 187 -33.82 -20.49 21.18
CA TYR A 187 -33.82 -21.44 22.30
C TYR A 187 -34.36 -20.85 23.62
N SER A 188 -34.90 -19.62 23.58
CA SER A 188 -35.66 -18.98 24.68
C SER A 188 -37.13 -18.93 24.33
#